data_AF-D0KP28-F1
#
_entry.id   AF-D0KP28-F1
#
_cell.length_a   1.000
_cell.length_b   1.000
_cell.length_c   1.000
_cell.angle_alpha   90.00
_cell.angle_beta   90.00
_cell.angle_gamma   90.00
#
_symmetry.space_group_name_H-M   'P 1'
#
loop_
_entity.id
_entity.type
_entity.pdbx_description
1 polymer ?
#
loop_
_entity_poly.entity_id
_entity_poly.type
_entity_poly.pdbx_seq_one_letter_code
_entity_poly.pdbx_strand_id
1 'polypeptide(L)'
;MELDLRPIQPEYRHKLVLESFSKLKEGEELTVIADHYPSHLIQLLSGYIEKYKVEETANGDFVLKLTKKKGSTNKAIISHISEFRKTGDVFTPIPVLRKDEYGVILVFFKPGQYIPIHAPDSDLIFYVLQGQGKVSVDNREYEVHEGSIVIVPRGIKRGVKADTYMEAIHIVVPSPSPEDHEKVMKAAMNGIAEVDLRH
;
A
#
# COMPACT_ATOMS: atom_id res chain seq x y z
N MET A 1 5.58 -18.88 -14.50
CA MET A 1 5.71 -17.71 -15.39
C MET A 1 7.01 -17.00 -15.07
N GLU A 2 7.65 -16.36 -16.05
CA GLU A 2 8.89 -15.60 -15.86
C GLU A 2 8.71 -14.17 -16.36
N LEU A 3 9.29 -13.20 -15.65
CA LEU A 3 9.20 -11.78 -15.94
C LEU A 3 10.54 -11.09 -15.71
N ASP A 4 11.10 -10.48 -16.75
CA ASP A 4 12.34 -9.69 -16.68
C ASP A 4 12.02 -8.20 -16.53
N LEU A 5 12.44 -7.59 -15.41
CA LEU A 5 12.17 -6.19 -15.09
C LEU A 5 13.28 -5.24 -15.54
N ARG A 6 14.45 -5.75 -15.91
CA ARG A 6 15.59 -4.91 -16.31
C ARG A 6 15.26 -3.98 -17.49
N PRO A 7 14.56 -4.42 -18.55
CA PRO A 7 14.17 -3.52 -19.65
C PRO A 7 12.96 -2.63 -19.31
N ILE A 8 12.28 -2.88 -18.18
CA ILE A 8 11.08 -2.15 -17.79
C ILE A 8 11.47 -0.89 -17.02
N GLN A 9 10.87 0.24 -17.35
CA GLN A 9 11.15 1.48 -16.60
C GLN A 9 10.73 1.33 -15.12
N PRO A 10 11.53 1.85 -14.17
CA PRO A 10 11.34 1.61 -12.74
C PRO A 10 9.91 1.78 -12.22
N GLU A 11 9.20 2.80 -12.70
CA GLU A 11 7.81 3.14 -12.34
C GLU A 11 6.79 2.04 -12.68
N TYR A 12 7.04 1.22 -13.71
CA TYR A 12 6.11 0.16 -14.14
C TYR A 12 6.43 -1.22 -13.57
N ARG A 13 7.62 -1.39 -12.98
CA ARG A 13 8.13 -2.70 -12.55
C ARG A 13 7.21 -3.40 -11.56
N HIS A 14 6.83 -2.72 -10.48
CA HIS A 14 6.00 -3.33 -9.44
C HIS A 14 4.59 -3.63 -9.91
N LYS A 15 3.98 -2.72 -10.69
CA LYS A 15 2.65 -2.93 -11.28
C LYS A 15 2.63 -4.20 -12.12
N LEU A 16 3.62 -4.37 -13.00
CA LEU A 16 3.71 -5.53 -13.88
C LEU A 16 3.86 -6.84 -13.10
N VAL A 17 4.67 -6.87 -12.04
CA VAL A 17 4.80 -8.04 -11.17
C VAL A 17 3.47 -8.38 -10.47
N LEU A 18 2.80 -7.38 -9.91
CA LEU A 18 1.55 -7.59 -9.17
C LEU A 18 0.41 -8.09 -10.08
N GLU A 19 0.25 -7.51 -11.28
CA GLU A 19 -0.71 -7.97 -12.29
C GLU A 19 -0.39 -9.38 -12.80
N SER A 20 0.91 -9.66 -12.98
CA SER A 20 1.38 -10.99 -13.36
C SER A 20 1.07 -12.02 -12.26
N PHE A 21 1.32 -11.67 -11.01
CA PHE A 21 1.08 -12.54 -9.86
C PHE A 21 -0.42 -12.75 -9.60
N SER A 22 -1.26 -11.74 -9.82
CA SER A 22 -2.71 -11.86 -9.63
C SER A 22 -3.33 -12.88 -10.59
N LYS A 23 -2.81 -12.98 -11.82
CA LYS A 23 -3.25 -13.93 -12.86
C LYS A 23 -2.85 -15.39 -12.60
N LEU A 24 -1.88 -15.64 -11.72
CA LEU A 24 -1.47 -17.00 -11.38
C LEU A 24 -2.60 -17.76 -10.66
N LYS A 25 -2.72 -19.05 -10.95
CA LYS A 25 -3.49 -19.97 -10.11
C LYS A 25 -2.74 -20.27 -8.82
N GLU A 26 -3.47 -20.76 -7.83
CA GLU A 26 -2.88 -21.17 -6.57
C GLU A 26 -1.86 -22.29 -6.74
N GLY A 27 -0.71 -22.18 -6.09
CA GLY A 27 0.41 -23.10 -6.24
C GLY A 27 1.28 -22.85 -7.48
N GLU A 28 0.89 -21.97 -8.40
CA GLU A 28 1.76 -21.59 -9.52
C GLU A 28 2.87 -20.64 -9.08
N GLU A 29 3.95 -20.62 -9.87
CA GLU A 29 5.16 -19.86 -9.57
C GLU A 29 5.35 -18.68 -10.54
N LEU A 30 5.79 -17.54 -9.99
CA LEU A 30 6.29 -16.38 -10.72
C LEU A 30 7.79 -16.23 -10.44
N THR A 31 8.60 -16.22 -11.50
CA THR A 31 10.01 -15.83 -11.46
C THR A 31 10.12 -14.38 -11.92
N VAL A 32 10.80 -13.54 -11.14
CA VAL A 32 11.06 -12.12 -11.43
C VAL A 32 12.56 -11.89 -11.47
N ILE A 33 13.07 -11.31 -12.55
CA ILE A 33 14.48 -10.92 -12.69
C ILE A 33 14.57 -9.41 -12.50
N ALA A 34 15.41 -8.95 -11.57
CA ALA A 34 15.57 -7.54 -11.22
C ALA A 34 17.05 -7.16 -11.11
N ASP A 35 17.35 -5.89 -11.39
CA ASP A 35 18.69 -5.30 -11.26
C ASP A 35 19.03 -4.85 -9.82
N HIS A 36 18.12 -5.06 -8.87
CA HIS A 36 18.28 -4.76 -7.45
C HIS A 36 17.51 -5.75 -6.59
N TYR A 37 17.86 -5.82 -5.30
CA TYR A 37 17.22 -6.74 -4.37
C TYR A 37 15.71 -6.40 -4.22
N PRO A 38 14.79 -7.34 -4.49
CA PRO A 38 13.36 -7.04 -4.61
C PRO A 38 12.61 -7.03 -3.25
N SER A 39 13.14 -6.32 -2.26
CA SER A 39 12.57 -6.26 -0.89
C SER A 39 11.12 -5.76 -0.86
N HIS A 40 10.83 -4.70 -1.62
CA HIS A 40 9.50 -4.11 -1.70
C HIS A 40 8.46 -5.08 -2.30
N LEU A 41 8.82 -5.83 -3.35
CA LEU A 41 7.94 -6.84 -3.94
C LEU A 41 7.62 -7.95 -2.94
N ILE A 42 8.62 -8.44 -2.22
CA ILE A 42 8.44 -9.46 -1.18
C ILE A 42 7.50 -8.95 -0.10
N GLN A 43 7.68 -7.71 0.36
CA GLN A 43 6.81 -7.10 1.36
C GLN A 43 5.35 -7.00 0.89
N LEU A 44 5.13 -6.47 -0.33
CA LEU A 44 3.81 -6.31 -0.92
C LEU A 44 3.09 -7.65 -1.13
N LEU A 45 3.82 -8.71 -1.47
CA LEU A 45 3.27 -10.03 -1.77
C LEU A 45 3.26 -10.99 -0.57
N SER A 46 3.86 -10.62 0.57
CA SER A 46 4.07 -11.49 1.73
C SER A 46 2.81 -12.23 2.22
N GLY A 47 1.63 -11.60 2.16
CA GLY A 47 0.36 -12.23 2.52
C GLY A 47 -0.18 -13.26 1.52
N TYR A 48 0.29 -13.20 0.27
CA TYR A 48 -0.21 -13.99 -0.87
C TYR A 48 0.76 -15.08 -1.33
N ILE A 49 1.97 -15.14 -0.77
CA ILE A 49 3.01 -16.11 -1.13
C ILE A 49 3.10 -17.23 -0.10
N GLU A 50 3.22 -18.46 -0.57
CA GLU A 50 3.46 -19.64 0.28
C GLU A 50 4.94 -19.77 0.62
N LYS A 51 5.78 -19.53 -0.38
CA LYS A 51 7.24 -19.53 -0.26
C LYS A 51 7.83 -18.59 -1.30
N TYR A 52 9.03 -18.09 -1.02
CA TYR A 52 9.82 -17.37 -2.00
C TYR A 52 11.31 -17.73 -1.86
N LYS A 53 12.07 -17.54 -2.94
CA LYS A 53 13.53 -17.68 -2.96
C LYS A 53 14.13 -16.54 -3.77
N VAL A 54 15.21 -15.95 -3.27
CA VAL A 54 16.02 -14.98 -4.02
C VAL A 54 17.39 -15.59 -4.27
N GLU A 55 17.86 -15.55 -5.51
CA GLU A 55 19.21 -15.93 -5.91
C GLU A 55 19.87 -14.75 -6.60
N GLU A 56 21.09 -14.41 -6.22
CA GLU A 56 21.91 -13.44 -6.93
C GLU A 56 22.71 -14.16 -8.03
N THR A 57 22.68 -13.61 -9.23
CA THR A 57 23.40 -14.15 -10.39
C THR A 57 24.85 -13.66 -10.38
N ALA A 58 25.71 -14.31 -11.18
CA ALA A 58 27.11 -13.88 -11.32
C ALA A 58 27.28 -12.44 -11.85
N ASN A 59 26.24 -11.87 -12.47
CA ASN A 59 26.25 -10.52 -13.03
C ASN A 59 25.68 -9.47 -12.06
N GLY A 60 25.32 -9.86 -10.83
CA GLY A 60 24.72 -8.95 -9.83
C GLY A 60 23.21 -8.74 -9.97
N ASP A 61 22.56 -9.39 -10.93
CA ASP A 61 21.10 -9.41 -11.03
C ASP A 61 20.48 -10.36 -9.97
N PHE A 62 19.24 -10.11 -9.57
CA PHE A 62 18.49 -10.90 -8.61
C PHE A 62 17.35 -11.66 -9.28
N VAL A 63 17.22 -12.95 -8.99
CA VAL A 63 16.14 -13.82 -9.44
C VAL A 63 15.26 -14.17 -8.25
N LEU A 64 14.06 -13.59 -8.19
CA LEU A 64 13.04 -13.85 -7.19
C LEU A 64 12.02 -14.86 -7.71
N LYS A 65 11.96 -16.06 -7.12
CA LYS A 65 10.91 -17.05 -7.35
C LYS A 65 9.86 -16.96 -6.25
N LEU A 66 8.59 -16.79 -6.62
CA LEU A 66 7.44 -16.67 -5.72
C LEU A 66 6.44 -17.78 -6.03
N THR A 67 5.96 -18.51 -5.03
CA THR A 67 4.85 -19.46 -5.18
C THR A 67 3.58 -18.87 -4.60
N LYS A 68 2.49 -18.81 -5.39
CA LYS A 68 1.22 -18.27 -4.93
C LYS A 68 0.54 -19.18 -3.92
N LYS A 69 0.17 -18.62 -2.77
CA LYS A 69 -0.42 -19.35 -1.65
C LYS A 69 -1.78 -19.95 -2.01
N LYS A 70 -1.96 -21.23 -1.66
CA LYS A 70 -3.25 -21.93 -1.74
C LYS A 70 -4.27 -21.33 -0.76
N GLY A 71 -5.46 -21.02 -1.24
CA GLY A 71 -6.54 -20.33 -0.54
C GLY A 71 -6.36 -18.81 -0.38
N SER A 72 -5.52 -18.15 -1.17
CA SER A 72 -5.16 -16.72 -1.00
C SER A 72 -6.23 -15.72 -1.46
N THR A 73 -7.22 -16.16 -2.23
CA THR A 73 -8.19 -15.24 -2.87
C THR A 73 -9.61 -15.32 -2.31
N ASN A 74 -9.96 -16.36 -1.55
CA ASN A 74 -11.35 -16.65 -1.14
C ASN A 74 -11.55 -17.02 0.33
N LYS A 75 -10.60 -16.73 1.23
CA LYS A 75 -10.79 -16.97 2.67
C LYS A 75 -11.22 -15.70 3.39
N ALA A 76 -12.20 -15.84 4.28
CA ALA A 76 -12.57 -14.79 5.20
C ALA A 76 -11.35 -14.40 6.06
N ILE A 77 -11.18 -13.10 6.28
CA ILE A 77 -10.16 -12.57 7.19
C ILE A 77 -10.85 -12.28 8.51
N ILE A 78 -10.49 -13.04 9.55
CA ILE A 78 -10.91 -12.82 10.93
C ILE A 78 -9.63 -12.56 11.72
N SER A 79 -9.48 -11.36 12.25
CA SER A 79 -8.28 -10.94 12.99
C SER A 79 -8.61 -9.77 13.92
N HIS A 80 -7.75 -9.51 14.90
CA HIS A 80 -7.87 -8.39 15.81
C HIS A 80 -6.82 -7.31 15.48
N ILE A 81 -7.20 -6.03 15.57
CA ILE A 81 -6.32 -4.90 15.19
C ILE A 81 -4.96 -4.92 15.91
N SER A 82 -4.92 -5.43 17.14
CA SER A 82 -3.68 -5.53 17.92
C SER A 82 -2.58 -6.34 17.24
N GLU A 83 -2.94 -7.26 16.34
CA GLU A 83 -1.99 -8.08 15.57
C GLU A 83 -1.21 -7.26 14.52
N PHE A 84 -1.74 -6.10 14.13
CA PHE A 84 -1.17 -5.26 13.06
C PHE A 84 -0.45 -4.01 13.56
N ARG A 85 -0.55 -3.71 14.86
CA ARG A 85 0.01 -2.48 15.44
C ARG A 85 1.51 -2.39 15.19
N LYS A 86 1.89 -1.43 14.37
CA LYS A 86 3.28 -1.11 14.04
C LYS A 86 3.39 0.35 13.69
N THR A 87 4.50 0.97 14.08
CA THR A 87 4.82 2.35 13.70
C THR A 87 6.22 2.42 13.10
N GLY A 88 6.37 3.16 12.01
CA GLY A 88 7.65 3.51 11.38
C GLY A 88 8.02 4.97 11.60
N ASP A 89 8.92 5.46 10.76
CA ASP A 89 9.37 6.86 10.75
C ASP A 89 8.36 7.79 10.07
N VAL A 90 7.59 7.24 9.13
CA VAL A 90 6.38 7.85 8.53
C VAL A 90 5.12 7.08 8.94
N PHE A 91 3.96 7.55 8.49
CA PHE A 91 2.70 6.81 8.67
C PHE A 91 2.85 5.37 8.16
N THR A 92 2.22 4.43 8.85
CA THR A 92 2.42 3.00 8.61
C THR A 92 1.14 2.37 8.08
N PRO A 93 0.99 2.24 6.75
CA PRO A 93 -0.13 1.52 6.16
C PRO A 93 0.14 0.00 6.17
N ILE A 94 -0.81 -0.76 6.70
CA ILE A 94 -0.81 -2.23 6.72
C ILE A 94 -1.98 -2.70 5.86
N PRO A 95 -1.73 -3.14 4.60
CA PRO A 95 -2.77 -3.71 3.75
C PRO A 95 -3.29 -5.01 4.35
N VAL A 96 -4.55 -5.03 4.79
CA VAL A 96 -5.22 -6.25 5.28
C VAL A 96 -5.78 -7.05 4.11
N LEU A 97 -6.37 -6.35 3.15
CA LEU A 97 -6.87 -6.94 1.91
C LEU A 97 -6.64 -5.98 0.74
N ARG A 98 -6.19 -6.50 -0.39
CA ARG A 98 -6.11 -5.75 -1.65
C ARG A 98 -6.78 -6.55 -2.75
N LYS A 99 -7.81 -5.96 -3.34
CA LYS A 99 -8.44 -6.42 -4.58
C LYS A 99 -8.48 -5.25 -5.56
N ASP A 100 -8.76 -5.51 -6.84
CA ASP A 100 -8.86 -4.44 -7.83
C ASP A 100 -10.06 -3.52 -7.49
N GLU A 101 -11.16 -4.09 -7.01
CA GLU A 101 -12.39 -3.38 -6.70
C GLU A 101 -12.31 -2.56 -5.41
N TYR A 102 -11.49 -2.98 -4.44
CA TYR A 102 -11.30 -2.27 -3.18
C TYR A 102 -10.06 -2.71 -2.41
N GLY A 103 -9.55 -1.81 -1.58
CA GLY A 103 -8.48 -2.09 -0.62
C GLY A 103 -8.95 -1.79 0.80
N VAL A 104 -8.58 -2.64 1.75
CA VAL A 104 -8.77 -2.42 3.19
C VAL A 104 -7.39 -2.33 3.84
N ILE A 105 -7.08 -1.16 4.37
CA ILE A 105 -5.80 -0.85 5.00
C ILE A 105 -6.05 -0.43 6.44
N LEU A 106 -5.27 -0.99 7.36
CA LEU A 106 -5.13 -0.41 8.71
C LEU A 106 -3.96 0.56 8.67
N VAL A 107 -4.14 1.76 9.18
CA VAL A 107 -3.08 2.76 9.19
C VAL A 107 -2.82 3.27 10.60
N PHE A 108 -1.52 3.37 10.93
CA PHE A 108 -1.02 3.78 12.23
C PHE A 108 -0.13 5.00 12.09
N PHE A 109 -0.29 5.95 13.00
CA PHE A 109 0.46 7.20 13.02
C PHE A 109 1.07 7.42 14.40
N LYS A 110 2.31 7.91 14.44
CA LYS A 110 2.85 8.68 15.57
C LYS A 110 2.36 10.13 15.48
N PRO A 111 2.35 10.88 16.60
CA PRO A 111 2.07 12.32 16.58
C PRO A 111 2.89 13.06 15.51
N GLY A 112 2.24 13.92 14.73
CA GLY A 112 2.85 14.72 13.67
C GLY A 112 3.02 14.00 12.32
N GLN A 113 2.87 12.66 12.26
CA GLN A 113 2.89 11.94 11.00
C GLN A 113 1.65 12.23 10.18
N TYR A 114 1.79 12.15 8.86
CA TYR A 114 0.74 12.54 7.94
C TYR A 114 0.77 11.72 6.64
N ILE A 115 -0.39 11.65 6.00
CA ILE A 115 -0.54 11.31 4.59
C ILE A 115 -0.55 12.64 3.81
N PRO A 116 0.39 12.88 2.90
CA PRO A 116 0.43 14.07 2.05
C PRO A 116 -0.91 14.34 1.36
N ILE A 117 -1.19 15.61 1.08
CA ILE A 117 -2.35 16.00 0.27
C ILE A 117 -2.17 15.45 -1.15
N HIS A 118 -3.18 14.73 -1.64
CA HIS A 118 -3.19 14.16 -2.99
C HIS A 118 -4.63 14.00 -3.49
N ALA A 119 -4.83 13.85 -4.80
CA ALA A 119 -6.13 13.65 -5.43
C ALA A 119 -6.14 12.33 -6.23
N PRO A 120 -6.41 11.19 -5.59
CA PRO A 120 -6.39 9.88 -6.26
C PRO A 120 -7.69 9.60 -7.02
N ASP A 121 -7.64 8.72 -8.02
CA ASP A 121 -8.82 8.20 -8.72
C ASP A 121 -9.53 7.07 -7.94
N SER A 122 -9.60 7.21 -6.62
CA SER A 122 -10.30 6.28 -5.72
C SER A 122 -11.07 7.03 -4.64
N ASP A 123 -12.28 6.56 -4.35
CA ASP A 123 -13.06 7.00 -3.21
C ASP A 123 -12.34 6.54 -1.92
N LEU A 124 -12.38 7.36 -0.87
CA LEU A 124 -11.86 7.03 0.47
C LEU A 124 -12.99 6.93 1.46
N ILE A 125 -12.93 5.91 2.29
CA ILE A 125 -13.63 5.85 3.58
C ILE A 125 -12.55 5.70 4.65
N PHE A 126 -12.46 6.68 5.55
CA PHE A 126 -11.52 6.72 6.65
C PHE A 126 -12.27 6.74 7.97
N TYR A 127 -12.05 5.75 8.82
CA TYR A 127 -12.71 5.64 10.13
C TYR A 127 -11.65 5.64 11.24
N VAL A 128 -11.72 6.61 12.15
CA VAL A 128 -10.77 6.75 13.26
C VAL A 128 -11.17 5.80 14.38
N LEU A 129 -10.31 4.83 14.66
CA LEU A 129 -10.50 3.83 15.71
C LEU A 129 -9.99 4.31 17.07
N GLN A 130 -8.92 5.12 17.07
CA GLN A 130 -8.30 5.64 18.28
C GLN A 130 -7.50 6.90 17.94
N GLY A 131 -7.46 7.84 18.88
CA GLY A 131 -6.65 9.05 18.77
C GLY A 131 -7.39 10.19 18.05
N GLN A 132 -6.63 11.22 17.68
CA GLN A 132 -7.15 12.41 17.03
C GLN A 132 -6.15 13.03 16.06
N GLY A 133 -6.67 13.85 15.16
CA GLY A 133 -5.91 14.57 14.17
C GLY A 133 -6.79 15.44 13.29
N LYS A 134 -6.30 15.72 12.09
CA LYS A 134 -6.99 16.53 11.09
C LYS A 134 -7.05 15.82 9.76
N VAL A 135 -8.14 16.04 9.04
CA VAL A 135 -8.27 15.66 7.64
C VAL A 135 -8.43 16.91 6.81
N SER A 136 -7.56 17.06 5.82
CA SER A 136 -7.67 18.10 4.81
C SER A 136 -8.54 17.57 3.66
N VAL A 137 -9.57 18.31 3.27
CA VAL A 137 -10.40 18.02 2.09
C VAL A 137 -10.58 19.32 1.31
N ASP A 138 -10.17 19.32 0.05
CA ASP A 138 -10.00 20.53 -0.78
C ASP A 138 -9.16 21.59 -0.04
N ASN A 139 -9.77 22.74 0.28
CA ASN A 139 -9.11 23.87 0.94
C ASN A 139 -9.54 24.01 2.41
N ARG A 140 -10.08 22.95 3.01
CA ARG A 140 -10.58 22.96 4.39
C ARG A 140 -9.94 21.85 5.22
N GLU A 141 -9.75 22.14 6.50
CA GLU A 141 -9.34 21.15 7.49
C GLU A 141 -10.50 20.87 8.43
N TYR A 142 -10.64 19.59 8.81
CA TYR A 142 -11.64 19.12 9.76
C TYR A 142 -10.92 18.35 10.87
N GLU A 143 -11.24 18.65 12.12
CA GLU A 143 -10.77 17.85 13.25
C GLU A 143 -11.49 16.49 13.24
N VAL A 144 -10.74 15.44 13.52
CA VAL A 144 -11.24 14.08 13.63
C VAL A 144 -10.70 13.43 14.89
N HIS A 145 -11.51 12.59 15.52
CA HIS A 145 -11.16 11.80 16.69
C HIS A 145 -11.83 10.43 16.62
N GLU A 146 -11.58 9.55 17.60
CA GLU A 146 -12.23 8.25 17.73
C GLU A 146 -13.74 8.30 17.42
N GLY A 147 -14.19 7.43 16.51
CA GLY A 147 -15.56 7.38 16.01
C GLY A 147 -15.86 8.27 14.80
N SER A 148 -14.93 9.15 14.41
CA SER A 148 -15.10 9.99 13.21
C SER A 148 -15.03 9.16 11.93
N ILE A 149 -15.92 9.45 10.99
CA ILE A 149 -15.91 8.91 9.63
C ILE A 149 -15.70 10.04 8.62
N VAL A 150 -14.77 9.84 7.69
CA VAL A 150 -14.51 10.74 6.57
C VAL A 150 -14.70 9.97 5.28
N ILE A 151 -15.56 10.49 4.41
CA ILE A 151 -15.81 9.93 3.09
C ILE A 151 -15.40 10.99 2.06
N VAL A 152 -14.46 10.65 1.19
CA VAL A 152 -13.94 11.57 0.16
C VAL A 152 -14.04 10.91 -1.21
N PRO A 153 -14.94 11.37 -2.08
CA PRO A 153 -14.98 10.94 -3.48
C PRO A 153 -13.64 11.10 -4.19
N ARG A 154 -13.40 10.25 -5.19
CA ARG A 154 -12.26 10.32 -6.10
C ARG A 154 -12.05 11.72 -6.69
N GLY A 155 -10.80 12.05 -6.99
CA GLY A 155 -10.40 13.32 -7.61
C GLY A 155 -10.42 14.54 -6.67
N ILE A 156 -10.93 14.40 -5.44
CA ILE A 156 -10.91 15.45 -4.43
C ILE A 156 -9.58 15.40 -3.67
N LYS A 157 -8.93 16.56 -3.52
CA LYS A 157 -7.68 16.67 -2.74
C LYS A 157 -7.94 16.28 -1.30
N ARG A 158 -7.13 15.37 -0.77
CA ARG A 158 -7.24 14.90 0.60
C ARG A 158 -5.91 14.61 1.26
N GLY A 159 -5.81 14.87 2.55
CA GLY A 159 -4.65 14.56 3.39
C GLY A 159 -5.10 14.24 4.81
N VAL A 160 -4.23 13.58 5.58
CA VAL A 160 -4.50 13.21 6.98
C VAL A 160 -3.28 13.56 7.80
N LYS A 161 -3.44 14.20 8.96
CA LYS A 161 -2.35 14.46 9.90
C LYS A 161 -2.77 14.06 11.30
N ALA A 162 -1.96 13.26 11.97
CA ALA A 162 -2.22 12.84 13.33
C ALA A 162 -1.67 13.86 14.33
N ASP A 163 -2.49 14.27 15.30
CA ASP A 163 -2.04 15.12 16.41
C ASP A 163 -1.57 14.26 17.60
N THR A 164 -2.17 13.07 17.75
CA THR A 164 -1.75 12.04 18.72
C THR A 164 -1.26 10.79 17.99
N TYR A 165 -0.91 9.75 18.74
CA TYR A 165 -0.97 8.41 18.15
C TYR A 165 -2.39 8.17 17.62
N MET A 166 -2.50 7.69 16.38
CA MET A 166 -3.79 7.51 15.72
C MET A 166 -3.85 6.17 14.98
N GLU A 167 -4.95 5.46 15.13
CA GLU A 167 -5.27 4.22 14.42
C GLU A 167 -6.52 4.44 13.58
N ALA A 168 -6.53 4.01 12.33
CA ALA A 168 -7.70 4.13 11.48
C ALA A 168 -7.84 2.98 10.49
N ILE A 169 -9.08 2.74 10.07
CA ILE A 169 -9.40 1.94 8.89
C ILE A 169 -9.43 2.89 7.70
N HIS A 170 -8.65 2.58 6.68
CA HIS A 170 -8.55 3.30 5.41
C HIS A 170 -9.01 2.35 4.31
N ILE A 171 -10.19 2.60 3.76
CA ILE A 171 -10.77 1.84 2.65
C ILE A 171 -10.73 2.69 1.39
N VAL A 172 -10.29 2.09 0.29
CA VAL A 172 -10.19 2.74 -1.02
C VAL A 172 -10.95 1.96 -2.08
N VAL A 173 -11.69 2.66 -2.92
CA VAL A 173 -12.55 2.06 -3.96
C VAL A 173 -12.42 2.86 -5.28
N PRO A 174 -11.86 2.28 -6.36
CA PRO A 174 -11.10 1.04 -6.39
C PRO A 174 -9.79 1.12 -5.61
N SER A 175 -9.05 0.01 -5.51
CA SER A 175 -7.68 0.09 -4.98
C SER A 175 -6.84 1.02 -5.85
N PRO A 176 -6.05 1.95 -5.26
CA PRO A 176 -5.15 2.80 -6.03
C PRO A 176 -4.04 1.96 -6.66
N SER A 177 -3.41 2.52 -7.69
CA SER A 177 -2.26 1.87 -8.32
C SER A 177 -1.09 1.74 -7.34
N PRO A 178 -0.21 0.75 -7.50
CA PRO A 178 1.04 0.66 -6.73
C PRO A 178 1.92 1.92 -6.89
N GLU A 179 1.92 2.52 -8.07
CA GLU A 179 2.71 3.71 -8.39
C GLU A 179 2.23 4.93 -7.57
N ASP A 180 0.93 5.18 -7.53
CA ASP A 180 0.36 6.27 -6.72
C ASP A 180 0.68 6.08 -5.24
N HIS A 181 0.56 4.84 -4.76
CA HIS A 181 0.92 4.51 -3.38
C HIS A 181 2.39 4.84 -3.09
N GLU A 182 3.31 4.48 -3.99
CA GLU A 182 4.73 4.79 -3.84
C GLU A 182 5.04 6.28 -3.88
N LYS A 183 4.39 7.05 -4.77
CA LYS A 183 4.55 8.51 -4.82
C LYS A 183 4.19 9.15 -3.48
N VAL A 184 3.06 8.74 -2.89
CA VAL A 184 2.61 9.24 -1.58
C VAL A 184 3.58 8.83 -0.46
N MET A 185 4.04 7.56 -0.45
CA MET A 185 5.01 7.09 0.55
C MET A 185 6.34 7.84 0.47
N LYS A 186 6.89 8.03 -0.75
CA LYS A 186 8.12 8.79 -0.98
C LYS A 186 7.97 10.25 -0.55
N ALA A 187 6.82 10.86 -0.83
CA ALA A 187 6.55 12.23 -0.41
C ALA A 187 6.56 12.38 1.11
N ALA A 188 5.88 11.48 1.84
CA ALA A 188 5.90 11.48 3.29
C ALA A 188 7.31 11.31 3.86
N MET A 189 8.13 10.41 3.28
CA MET A 189 9.52 10.20 3.68
C MET A 189 10.39 11.45 3.48
N ASN A 190 10.10 12.22 2.43
CA ASN A 190 10.85 13.42 2.08
C ASN A 190 10.27 14.72 2.68
N GLY A 191 9.26 14.64 3.56
CA GLY A 191 8.67 15.83 4.17
C GLY A 191 7.79 16.66 3.23
N ILE A 192 7.34 16.10 2.11
CA ILE A 192 6.53 16.79 1.10
C ILE A 192 5.06 16.78 1.51
N ALA A 193 4.47 17.97 1.62
CA ALA A 193 3.09 18.15 2.10
C ALA A 193 2.01 17.82 1.05
N GLU A 194 2.29 18.00 -0.25
CA GLU A 194 1.33 17.78 -1.33
C GLU A 194 1.99 17.09 -2.52
N VAL A 195 1.27 16.14 -3.13
CA VAL A 195 1.73 15.29 -4.24
C VAL A 195 0.77 15.39 -5.40
N ASP A 196 1.30 15.66 -6.60
CA ASP A 196 0.54 15.53 -7.84
C ASP A 196 0.58 14.06 -8.30
N LEU A 197 -0.59 13.46 -8.45
CA LEU A 197 -0.75 12.09 -8.94
C LEU A 197 -1.07 12.03 -10.43
N ARG A 198 -1.13 13.17 -11.13
CA ARG A 198 -1.32 13.17 -12.58
C ARG A 198 -0.11 12.51 -13.26
N HIS A 199 -0.42 11.56 -14.14
CA HIS A 199 0.54 10.91 -15.05
C HIS A 199 0.55 11.64 -16.40
#